data_AF-A0A8D8D2R4-F1
#
_entry.id   AF-A0A8D8D2R4-F1
#
_cell.length_a   1.000
_cell.length_b   1.000
_cell.length_c   1.000
_cell.angle_alpha   90.00
_cell.angle_beta   90.00
_cell.angle_gamma   90.00
#
_symmetry.space_group_name_H-M   'P 1'
#
loop_
_entity.id
_entity.type
_entity.pdbx_description
1 polymer ?
#
loop_
_entity_poly.entity_id
_entity_poly.type
_entity_poly.pdbx_seq_one_letter_code
_entity_poly.pdbx_strand_id
1 'polypeptide(L)'
;ALVELLHSIGVQFNYYGGHSVGQFTCAYIDGNLNLEQTLKLAFWHGLVYSESKTVIDANAVVKLNSKLQLVWKNVSVDASSTFGMITGSQQVVAEQLRQMANAGFITEELPFCTLQCDSSKEATLASSLRQTINSVLSRIILPTQKWLTAKLPNVSSIFHSPKLHQPVSVISLLEQIPKHSNILQLGGSDFSSKLIKILNIKCNSVSKRIESLNHV
;
A
#
# COMPACT_ATOMS: atom_id res chain seq x y z
N ALA A 1 -14.84 -6.49 9.36
CA ALA A 1 -15.84 -7.44 8.83
C ALA A 1 -15.21 -8.70 8.26
N LEU A 2 -14.51 -8.66 7.10
CA LEU A 2 -13.88 -9.87 6.53
C LEU A 2 -12.86 -10.53 7.47
N VAL A 3 -12.04 -9.74 8.17
CA VAL A 3 -11.11 -10.23 9.20
C VAL A 3 -11.83 -11.02 10.29
N GLU A 4 -12.91 -10.47 10.84
CA GLU A 4 -13.72 -11.14 11.87
C GLU A 4 -14.35 -12.44 11.38
N LEU A 5 -14.83 -12.46 10.13
CA LEU A 5 -15.34 -13.68 9.50
C LEU A 5 -14.25 -14.76 9.38
N LEU A 6 -13.03 -14.37 9.02
CA LEU A 6 -11.91 -15.31 8.90
C LEU A 6 -11.50 -15.84 10.29
N HIS A 7 -11.43 -14.97 11.29
CA HIS A 7 -11.17 -15.37 12.67
C HIS A 7 -12.28 -16.29 13.22
N SER A 8 -13.55 -16.05 12.89
CA SER A 8 -14.66 -16.86 13.38
C SER A 8 -14.66 -18.29 12.85
N ILE A 9 -14.04 -18.52 11.69
CA ILE A 9 -13.81 -19.86 11.12
C ILE A 9 -12.41 -20.41 11.43
N GLY A 10 -11.67 -19.77 12.35
CA GLY A 10 -10.39 -20.24 12.85
C GLY A 10 -9.17 -19.93 11.97
N VAL A 11 -9.31 -19.09 10.94
CA VAL A 11 -8.15 -18.64 10.14
C VAL A 11 -7.28 -17.73 11.00
N GLN A 12 -5.98 -18.01 11.04
CA GLN A 12 -4.98 -17.16 11.70
C GLN A 12 -3.98 -16.62 10.69
N PHE A 13 -3.58 -15.36 10.83
CA PHE A 13 -2.57 -14.74 9.98
C PHE A 13 -1.18 -14.84 10.62
N ASN A 14 -0.23 -15.44 9.91
CA ASN A 14 1.18 -15.41 10.33
C ASN A 14 1.78 -14.01 10.14
N TYR A 15 1.38 -13.33 9.07
CA TYR A 15 1.78 -11.98 8.72
C TYR A 15 0.59 -11.23 8.13
N TYR A 16 0.61 -9.91 8.22
CA TYR A 16 -0.37 -9.02 7.60
C TYR A 16 0.32 -7.72 7.21
N GLY A 17 -0.10 -7.17 6.08
CA GLY A 17 0.42 -5.93 5.56
C GLY A 17 -0.61 -5.27 4.67
N GLY A 18 -0.49 -3.96 4.53
CA GLY A 18 -1.43 -3.17 3.76
C GLY A 18 -0.77 -1.89 3.28
N HIS A 19 -1.34 -1.34 2.21
CA HIS A 19 -1.00 0.00 1.76
C HIS A 19 -2.14 0.95 2.14
N SER A 20 -1.81 2.21 2.47
CA SER A 20 -2.81 3.25 2.70
C SER A 20 -3.83 2.79 3.75
N VAL A 21 -5.12 2.81 3.43
CA VAL A 21 -6.21 2.37 4.33
C VAL A 21 -6.06 0.91 4.83
N GLY A 22 -5.34 0.06 4.10
CA GLY A 22 -5.03 -1.30 4.54
C GLY A 22 -4.20 -1.34 5.84
N GLN A 23 -3.42 -0.30 6.12
CA GLN A 23 -2.64 -0.18 7.37
C GLN A 23 -3.54 -0.03 8.60
N PHE A 24 -4.71 0.60 8.50
CA PHE A 24 -5.67 0.64 9.61
C PHE A 24 -6.21 -0.75 9.93
N THR A 25 -6.50 -1.54 8.89
CA THR A 25 -6.93 -2.94 9.05
C THR A 25 -5.83 -3.78 9.69
N CYS A 26 -4.57 -3.57 9.29
CA CYS A 26 -3.43 -4.26 9.88
C CYS A 26 -3.28 -3.93 11.37
N ALA A 27 -3.42 -2.67 11.76
CA ALA A 27 -3.37 -2.27 13.16
C ALA A 27 -4.47 -2.90 14.02
N TYR A 28 -5.65 -3.10 13.44
CA TYR A 28 -6.75 -3.82 14.07
C TYR A 28 -6.43 -5.30 14.26
N ILE A 29 -5.91 -5.97 13.22
CA ILE A 29 -5.46 -7.38 13.29
C ILE A 29 -4.32 -7.53 14.33
N ASP A 30 -3.42 -6.55 14.42
CA ASP A 30 -2.30 -6.52 15.35
C ASP A 30 -2.73 -6.31 16.81
N GLY A 31 -4.01 -6.03 17.06
CA GLY A 31 -4.53 -5.70 18.40
C GLY A 31 -4.08 -4.33 18.91
N ASN A 32 -3.44 -3.53 18.06
CA ASN A 32 -2.96 -2.20 18.41
C ASN A 32 -4.09 -1.17 18.47
N LEU A 33 -5.14 -1.38 17.66
CA LEU A 33 -6.36 -0.60 17.64
C LEU A 33 -7.59 -1.48 17.88
N ASN A 34 -8.58 -0.94 18.58
CA ASN A 34 -9.93 -1.50 18.54
C ASN A 34 -10.70 -1.03 17.29
N LEU A 35 -11.91 -1.55 17.07
CA LEU A 35 -12.71 -1.22 15.89
C LEU A 35 -13.07 0.28 15.83
N GLU A 36 -13.47 0.88 16.96
CA GLU A 36 -13.84 2.29 17.02
C GLU A 36 -12.67 3.21 16.64
N GLN A 37 -11.49 2.96 17.21
CA GLN A 37 -10.27 3.69 16.88
C GLN A 37 -9.90 3.53 15.41
N THR A 38 -10.03 2.32 14.87
CA THR A 38 -9.75 2.02 13.46
C THR A 38 -10.65 2.85 12.54
N LEU A 39 -11.96 2.89 12.82
CA LEU A 39 -12.93 3.66 12.04
C LEU A 39 -12.70 5.17 12.17
N LYS A 40 -12.44 5.67 13.39
CA LYS A 40 -12.13 7.09 13.63
C LYS A 40 -10.87 7.52 12.89
N LEU A 41 -9.79 6.74 12.94
CA LEU A 41 -8.56 7.06 12.21
C LEU A 41 -8.79 7.11 10.71
N ALA A 42 -9.50 6.13 10.14
CA ALA A 42 -9.79 6.12 8.71
C ALA A 42 -10.60 7.37 8.30
N PHE A 43 -11.61 7.75 9.08
CA PHE A 43 -12.39 8.96 8.86
C PHE A 43 -11.53 10.23 8.90
N TRP A 44 -10.78 10.42 9.99
CA TRP A 44 -9.99 11.63 10.19
C TRP A 44 -8.82 11.76 9.22
N HIS A 45 -8.16 10.65 8.84
CA HIS A 45 -7.20 10.66 7.73
C HIS A 45 -7.87 11.15 6.44
N GLY A 46 -9.02 10.57 6.08
CA GLY A 46 -9.76 10.97 4.89
C GLY A 46 -10.08 12.46 4.88
N LEU A 47 -10.52 13.00 6.02
CA LEU A 47 -10.83 14.43 6.14
C LEU A 47 -9.59 15.31 5.95
N VAL A 48 -8.49 15.02 6.67
CA VAL A 48 -7.25 15.81 6.56
C VAL A 48 -6.72 15.80 5.12
N TYR A 49 -6.75 14.64 4.45
CA TYR A 49 -6.30 14.53 3.06
C TYR A 49 -7.23 15.25 2.07
N SER A 50 -8.54 15.23 2.32
CA SER A 50 -9.54 15.97 1.53
C SER A 50 -9.33 17.49 1.63
N GLU A 51 -9.07 18.01 2.83
CA GLU A 51 -8.83 19.43 3.06
C GLU A 51 -7.48 19.91 2.53
N SER A 52 -6.49 19.02 2.48
CA SER A 52 -5.12 19.32 2.04
C SER A 52 -4.95 19.41 0.53
N LYS A 53 -6.02 19.24 -0.26
CA LYS A 53 -6.00 19.24 -1.74
C LYS A 53 -4.94 18.29 -2.30
N THR A 54 -4.88 17.08 -1.76
CA THR A 54 -3.92 16.06 -2.19
C THR A 54 -4.20 15.59 -3.61
N VAL A 55 -3.15 15.25 -4.33
CA VAL A 55 -3.21 14.65 -5.66
C VAL A 55 -3.37 13.15 -5.50
N ILE A 56 -4.33 12.59 -6.23
CA ILE A 56 -4.58 11.15 -6.30
C ILE A 56 -3.87 10.63 -7.54
N ASP A 57 -2.83 9.84 -7.34
CA ASP A 57 -2.03 9.26 -8.42
C ASP A 57 -2.32 7.78 -8.60
N ALA A 58 -2.37 7.36 -9.87
CA ALA A 58 -2.31 5.98 -10.28
C ALA A 58 -0.89 5.44 -10.09
N ASN A 59 -0.76 4.11 -10.04
CA ASN A 59 0.52 3.46 -9.80
C ASN A 59 0.72 2.25 -10.68
N ALA A 60 1.98 1.98 -10.99
CA ALA A 60 2.40 0.71 -11.58
C ALA A 60 3.75 0.26 -11.02
N VAL A 61 3.96 -1.05 -11.03
CA VAL A 61 5.26 -1.66 -10.78
C VAL A 61 5.95 -1.97 -12.09
N VAL A 62 7.27 -1.85 -12.09
CA VAL A 62 8.14 -2.32 -13.17
C VAL A 62 9.22 -3.22 -12.59
N LYS A 63 9.38 -4.41 -13.17
CA LYS A 63 10.44 -5.32 -12.75
C LYS A 63 11.81 -4.71 -13.05
N LEU A 64 12.69 -4.62 -12.05
CA LEU A 64 14.05 -4.14 -12.28
C LEU A 64 14.84 -5.11 -13.16
N ASN A 65 15.60 -4.52 -14.08
CA ASN A 65 16.63 -5.19 -14.85
C ASN A 65 17.78 -4.20 -15.10
N SER A 66 18.92 -4.68 -15.60
CA SER A 66 20.12 -3.86 -15.83
C SER A 66 19.89 -2.68 -16.81
N LYS A 67 18.85 -2.72 -17.64
CA LYS A 67 18.52 -1.64 -18.59
C LYS A 67 17.68 -0.53 -17.95
N LEU A 68 16.91 -0.81 -16.90
CA LEU A 68 15.92 0.14 -16.38
C LEU A 68 16.57 1.41 -15.81
N GLN A 69 17.65 1.25 -15.03
CA GLN A 69 18.34 2.37 -14.37
C GLN A 69 19.01 3.33 -15.36
N LEU A 70 19.34 2.86 -16.57
CA LEU A 70 20.02 3.66 -17.60
C LEU A 70 19.05 4.46 -18.48
N VAL A 71 17.77 4.06 -18.54
CA VAL A 71 16.86 4.50 -19.62
C VAL A 71 15.70 5.38 -19.13
N TRP A 72 15.22 5.23 -17.88
CA TRP A 72 13.96 5.85 -17.47
C TRP A 72 14.10 6.82 -16.29
N LYS A 73 13.94 8.12 -16.56
CA LYS A 73 14.00 9.19 -15.54
C LYS A 73 12.78 9.28 -14.62
N ASN A 74 11.63 8.76 -15.05
CA ASN A 74 10.35 8.91 -14.35
C ASN A 74 9.98 7.69 -13.50
N VAL A 75 10.87 6.70 -13.41
CA VAL A 75 10.69 5.56 -12.52
C VAL A 75 11.37 5.89 -11.20
N SER A 76 10.61 5.86 -10.12
CA SER A 76 11.20 5.88 -8.79
C SER A 76 11.75 4.49 -8.47
N VAL A 77 13.06 4.40 -8.24
CA VAL A 77 13.73 3.17 -7.80
C VAL A 77 14.34 3.48 -6.44
N ASP A 78 13.74 2.93 -5.38
CA ASP A 78 14.41 2.92 -4.08
C ASP A 78 15.64 2.01 -4.19
N ALA A 79 16.79 2.46 -3.68
CA ALA A 79 18.05 1.74 -3.78
C ALA A 79 18.00 0.33 -3.18
N SER A 80 17.07 0.09 -2.25
CA SER A 80 16.86 -1.21 -1.59
C SER A 80 15.76 -2.06 -2.25
N SER A 81 15.02 -1.53 -3.22
CA SER A 81 13.90 -2.21 -3.86
C SER A 81 14.36 -3.13 -4.98
N THR A 82 13.65 -4.25 -5.15
CA THR A 82 13.80 -5.22 -6.23
C THR A 82 12.93 -4.88 -7.45
N PHE A 83 12.12 -3.83 -7.36
CA PHE A 83 11.28 -3.30 -8.44
C PHE A 83 11.29 -1.76 -8.47
N GLY A 84 10.93 -1.18 -9.61
CA GLY A 84 10.67 0.25 -9.76
C GLY A 84 9.18 0.54 -9.63
N MET A 85 8.86 1.76 -9.17
CA MET A 85 7.51 2.28 -9.08
C MET A 85 7.32 3.44 -10.05
N ILE A 86 6.22 3.40 -10.78
CA ILE A 86 5.72 4.49 -11.62
C ILE A 86 4.50 5.07 -10.92
N THR A 87 4.51 6.38 -10.72
CA THR A 87 3.42 7.10 -10.05
C THR A 87 3.12 8.38 -10.81
N GLY A 88 1.84 8.69 -10.99
CA GLY A 88 1.38 9.92 -11.62
C GLY A 88 -0.10 9.84 -12.00
N SER A 89 -0.58 10.77 -12.81
CA SER A 89 -1.95 10.72 -13.30
C SER A 89 -2.21 9.44 -14.10
N GLN A 90 -3.48 8.99 -14.14
CA GLN A 90 -3.88 7.80 -14.89
C GLN A 90 -3.37 7.79 -16.33
N GLN A 91 -3.42 8.94 -17.01
CA GLN A 91 -2.96 9.08 -18.40
C GLN A 91 -1.44 8.92 -18.52
N VAL A 92 -0.67 9.50 -17.60
CA VAL A 92 0.79 9.40 -17.57
C VAL A 92 1.21 7.95 -17.31
N VAL A 93 0.60 7.30 -16.33
CA VAL A 93 0.91 5.90 -16.01
C VAL A 93 0.57 4.99 -17.19
N ALA A 94 -0.62 5.13 -17.80
CA ALA A 94 -1.03 4.32 -18.94
C ALA A 94 -0.10 4.49 -20.16
N GLU A 95 0.33 5.72 -20.45
CA GLU A 95 1.26 6.00 -21.54
C GLU A 95 2.64 5.37 -21.26
N GLN A 96 3.17 5.53 -20.05
CA GLN A 96 4.45 4.93 -19.66
C GLN A 96 4.41 3.41 -19.69
N LEU A 97 3.33 2.79 -19.23
CA LEU A 97 3.14 1.34 -19.32
C LEU A 97 3.22 0.87 -20.78
N ARG A 98 2.57 1.58 -21.71
CA ARG A 98 2.63 1.26 -23.15
C ARG A 98 4.05 1.38 -23.70
N GLN A 99 4.74 2.47 -23.38
CA GLN A 99 6.12 2.70 -23.84
C GLN A 99 7.10 1.65 -23.28
N MET A 100 6.95 1.29 -22.01
CA MET A 100 7.77 0.27 -21.37
C MET A 100 7.51 -1.14 -21.91
N ALA A 101 6.25 -1.48 -22.16
CA ALA A 101 5.90 -2.74 -22.81
C ALA A 101 6.54 -2.84 -24.21
N ASN A 102 6.48 -1.77 -25.00
CA ASN A 102 7.14 -1.69 -26.32
C ASN A 102 8.67 -1.82 -26.24
N ALA A 103 9.27 -1.34 -25.16
CA ALA A 103 10.70 -1.49 -24.88
C ALA A 103 11.08 -2.84 -24.23
N GLY A 104 10.12 -3.76 -24.06
CA GLY A 104 10.34 -5.11 -23.54
C GLY A 104 10.45 -5.21 -22.02
N PHE A 105 10.00 -4.20 -21.27
CA PHE A 105 9.93 -4.27 -19.81
C PHE A 105 8.65 -4.97 -19.36
N ILE A 106 8.75 -5.65 -18.20
CA ILE A 106 7.61 -6.29 -17.56
C ILE A 106 7.04 -5.30 -16.54
N THR A 107 5.80 -4.89 -16.73
CA THR A 107 5.10 -3.89 -15.92
C THR A 107 3.70 -4.35 -15.55
N GLU A 108 3.13 -3.79 -14.49
CA GLU A 108 1.73 -3.99 -14.11
C GLU A 108 1.17 -2.81 -13.34
N GLU A 109 -0.04 -2.41 -13.73
CA GLU A 109 -0.80 -1.39 -13.04
C GLU A 109 -1.35 -1.92 -11.69
N LEU A 110 -1.20 -1.11 -10.65
CA LEU A 110 -1.73 -1.42 -9.33
C LEU A 110 -3.17 -0.93 -9.22
N PRO A 111 -4.09 -1.71 -8.63
CA PRO A 111 -5.52 -1.37 -8.57
C PRO A 111 -5.85 -0.33 -7.48
N PHE A 112 -4.86 0.40 -7.00
CA PHE A 112 -4.99 1.35 -5.90
C PHE A 112 -4.17 2.60 -6.16
N CYS A 113 -4.67 3.71 -5.65
CA CYS A 113 -4.04 5.01 -5.79
C CYS A 113 -3.11 5.31 -4.61
N THR A 114 -2.16 6.20 -4.85
CA THR A 114 -1.36 6.85 -3.82
C THR A 114 -1.80 8.29 -3.68
N LEU A 115 -1.61 8.86 -2.49
CA LEU A 115 -1.92 10.25 -2.21
C LEU A 115 -0.61 11.01 -2.06
N GLN A 116 -0.44 12.05 -2.87
CA GLN A 116 0.70 12.95 -2.81
C GLN A 116 0.26 14.37 -2.50
N CYS A 117 1.18 15.14 -1.91
CA CYS A 117 1.05 16.57 -1.79
C CYS A 117 2.29 17.22 -2.38
N ASP A 118 2.17 18.49 -2.77
CA ASP A 118 3.31 19.32 -3.09
C ASP A 118 4.33 19.26 -1.94
N SER A 119 5.63 19.17 -2.27
CA SER A 119 6.71 19.09 -1.27
C SER A 119 6.69 20.28 -0.31
N SER A 120 6.24 21.45 -0.76
CA SER A 120 6.04 22.64 0.06
C SER A 120 4.94 22.49 1.11
N LYS A 121 4.01 21.54 0.95
CA LYS A 121 2.87 21.29 1.84
C LYS A 121 3.02 20.05 2.70
N GLU A 122 4.05 19.24 2.47
CA GLU A 122 4.23 17.95 3.17
C GLU A 122 4.40 18.13 4.68
N ALA A 123 5.15 19.15 5.11
CA ALA A 123 5.31 19.47 6.52
C ALA A 123 3.98 19.88 7.18
N THR A 124 3.17 20.68 6.47
CA THR A 124 1.84 21.10 6.93
C THR A 124 0.90 19.90 7.06
N LEU A 125 0.84 19.04 6.04
CA LEU A 125 0.05 17.81 6.07
C LEU A 125 0.46 16.90 7.24
N ALA A 126 1.77 16.69 7.44
CA ALA A 126 2.29 15.90 8.54
C ALA A 126 1.90 16.49 9.91
N SER A 127 1.91 17.81 10.04
CA SER A 127 1.48 18.51 11.27
C SER A 127 -0.01 18.33 11.52
N SER A 128 -0.85 18.55 10.50
CA SER A 128 -2.31 18.37 10.57
C SER A 128 -2.69 16.93 10.90
N LEU A 129 -2.02 15.95 10.28
CA LEU A 129 -2.18 14.53 10.64
C LEU A 129 -1.81 14.31 12.10
N ARG A 130 -0.63 14.73 12.54
CA ARG A 130 -0.20 14.51 13.92
C ARG A 130 -1.16 15.11 14.94
N GLN A 131 -1.61 16.35 14.73
CA GLN A 131 -2.57 17.01 15.62
C GLN A 131 -3.90 16.25 15.67
N THR A 132 -4.45 15.92 14.51
CA THR A 132 -5.74 15.24 14.41
C THR A 132 -5.69 13.83 15.00
N ILE A 133 -4.64 13.06 14.69
CA ILE A 133 -4.49 11.68 15.12
C ILE A 133 -4.22 11.57 16.62
N ASN A 134 -3.52 12.54 17.23
CA ASN A 134 -3.36 12.59 18.68
C ASN A 134 -4.69 12.78 19.43
N SER A 135 -5.75 13.29 18.77
CA SER A 135 -7.09 13.34 19.37
C SER A 135 -7.78 11.96 19.42
N VAL A 136 -7.33 11.03 18.59
CA VAL A 136 -7.86 9.65 18.50
C VAL A 136 -6.96 8.66 19.25
N LEU A 137 -5.64 8.86 19.21
CA LEU A 137 -4.64 7.99 19.80
C LEU A 137 -3.90 8.72 20.92
N SER A 138 -4.11 8.26 22.15
CA SER A 138 -3.37 8.73 23.32
C SER A 138 -1.98 8.08 23.49
N ARG A 139 -1.63 7.11 22.62
CA ARG A 139 -0.36 6.37 22.66
C ARG A 139 0.23 6.19 21.28
N ILE A 140 1.54 5.96 21.23
CA ILE A 140 2.25 5.55 20.01
C ILE A 140 1.89 4.08 19.71
N ILE A 141 1.57 3.81 18.45
CA ILE A 141 1.35 2.45 17.94
C ILE A 141 2.70 1.85 17.55
N LEU A 142 3.00 0.69 18.11
CA LEU A 142 4.23 -0.06 17.84
C LEU A 142 3.84 -1.37 17.15
N PRO A 143 4.06 -1.49 15.83
CA PRO A 143 3.75 -2.71 15.09
C PRO A 143 4.49 -3.93 15.65
N THR A 144 3.81 -5.08 15.75
CA THR A 144 4.51 -6.34 16.03
C THR A 144 5.32 -6.83 14.83
N GLN A 145 6.16 -7.85 15.02
CA GLN A 145 6.92 -8.47 13.93
C GLN A 145 6.05 -9.17 12.87
N LYS A 146 4.76 -9.39 13.14
CA LYS A 146 3.81 -9.95 12.15
C LYS A 146 3.31 -8.88 11.17
N TRP A 147 3.38 -7.61 11.55
CA TRP A 147 2.91 -6.50 10.73
C TRP A 147 3.99 -6.06 9.74
N LEU A 148 3.80 -6.38 8.46
CA LEU A 148 4.64 -5.93 7.35
C LEU A 148 4.38 -4.45 7.06
N THR A 149 5.22 -3.58 7.60
CA THR A 149 5.09 -2.12 7.46
C THR A 149 6.45 -1.43 7.47
N ALA A 150 6.50 -0.17 7.02
CA ALA A 150 7.74 0.60 7.02
C ALA A 150 8.24 0.80 8.46
N LYS A 151 9.55 0.66 8.68
CA LYS A 151 10.15 1.01 9.96
C LYS A 151 10.03 2.52 10.18
N LEU A 152 9.44 2.91 11.29
CA LEU A 152 9.39 4.30 11.71
C LEU A 152 10.22 4.55 12.97
N PRO A 153 10.64 5.79 13.20
CA PRO A 153 11.25 6.16 14.48
C PRO A 153 10.32 5.80 15.63
N ASN A 154 10.88 5.31 16.75
CA ASN A 154 10.14 4.89 17.94
C ASN A 154 9.27 6.00 18.58
N VAL A 155 9.41 7.24 18.11
CA VAL A 155 8.70 8.43 18.59
C VAL A 155 7.47 8.78 17.74
N SER A 156 7.10 7.97 16.73
CA SER A 156 5.94 8.24 15.87
C SER A 156 5.17 6.99 15.48
N SER A 157 3.84 7.09 15.56
CA SER A 157 2.92 6.15 14.92
C SER A 157 2.98 6.28 13.39
N ILE A 158 2.69 5.17 12.69
CA ILE A 158 2.56 5.17 11.22
C ILE A 158 1.47 6.11 10.72
N PHE A 159 0.46 6.36 11.54
CA PHE A 159 -0.69 7.20 11.21
C PHE A 159 -0.36 8.69 11.22
N HIS A 160 0.76 9.10 11.80
CA HIS A 160 1.19 10.50 11.74
C HIS A 160 1.90 10.86 10.42
N SER A 161 2.30 9.86 9.63
CA SER A 161 3.16 10.08 8.47
C SER A 161 2.36 10.11 7.17
N PRO A 162 2.54 11.15 6.34
CA PRO A 162 1.97 11.16 4.99
C PRO A 162 2.43 9.97 4.13
N LYS A 163 3.61 9.42 4.46
CA LYS A 163 4.21 8.25 3.80
C LYS A 163 3.32 7.02 3.80
N LEU A 164 2.37 6.92 4.73
CA LEU A 164 1.40 5.82 4.82
C LEU A 164 0.60 5.65 3.52
N HIS A 165 0.32 6.76 2.82
CA HIS A 165 -0.46 6.80 1.58
C HIS A 165 0.40 6.99 0.31
N GLN A 166 1.73 7.04 0.44
CA GLN A 166 2.67 7.29 -0.67
C GLN A 166 3.31 5.98 -1.20
N PRO A 167 4.01 6.02 -2.35
CA PRO A 167 4.64 4.83 -2.94
C PRO A 167 5.57 4.05 -2.00
N VAL A 168 6.26 4.73 -1.07
CA VAL A 168 7.15 4.08 -0.09
C VAL A 168 6.44 3.04 0.79
N SER A 169 5.15 3.22 1.06
CA SER A 169 4.32 2.26 1.81
C SER A 169 4.06 0.98 0.99
N VAL A 170 3.91 1.11 -0.33
CA VAL A 170 3.79 -0.02 -1.26
C VAL A 170 5.10 -0.79 -1.32
N ILE A 171 6.22 -0.08 -1.49
CA ILE A 171 7.56 -0.68 -1.53
C ILE A 171 7.84 -1.45 -0.24
N SER A 172 7.60 -0.80 0.90
CA SER A 172 7.79 -1.43 2.22
C SER A 172 6.95 -2.69 2.39
N LEU A 173 5.71 -2.70 1.90
CA LEU A 173 4.85 -3.87 1.95
C LEU A 173 5.39 -5.01 1.09
N LEU A 174 5.65 -4.75 -0.19
CA LEU A 174 5.96 -5.80 -1.17
C LEU A 174 7.33 -6.45 -0.93
N GLU A 175 8.33 -5.67 -0.51
CA GLU A 175 9.67 -6.18 -0.20
C GLU A 175 9.72 -7.05 1.07
N GLN A 176 8.75 -6.87 1.98
CA GLN A 176 8.72 -7.60 3.25
C GLN A 176 7.92 -8.91 3.19
N ILE A 177 7.29 -9.23 2.05
CA ILE A 177 6.50 -10.45 1.91
C ILE A 177 7.40 -11.69 2.08
N PRO A 178 7.18 -12.54 3.09
CA PRO A 178 8.01 -13.72 3.30
C PRO A 178 7.84 -14.72 2.15
N LYS A 179 8.95 -15.27 1.67
CA LYS A 179 8.94 -16.34 0.66
C LYS A 179 8.21 -17.57 1.19
N HIS A 180 7.63 -18.34 0.27
CA HIS A 180 6.90 -19.58 0.52
C HIS A 180 5.63 -19.40 1.36
N SER A 181 4.99 -18.23 1.25
CA SER A 181 3.75 -17.90 1.94
C SER A 181 2.52 -18.09 1.03
N ASN A 182 1.36 -18.32 1.65
CA ASN A 182 0.06 -18.19 0.99
C ASN A 182 -0.47 -16.77 1.24
N ILE A 183 -0.70 -16.03 0.16
CA ILE A 183 -1.22 -14.66 0.22
C ILE A 183 -2.73 -14.71 0.11
N LEU A 184 -3.42 -14.25 1.16
CA LEU A 184 -4.84 -13.96 1.11
C LEU A 184 -5.03 -12.46 0.86
N GLN A 185 -5.64 -12.12 -0.27
CA GLN A 185 -6.01 -10.75 -0.58
C GLN A 185 -7.42 -10.45 -0.06
N LEU A 186 -7.56 -9.37 0.71
CA LEU A 186 -8.85 -8.90 1.20
C LEU A 186 -9.36 -7.75 0.33
N GLY A 187 -10.39 -8.02 -0.49
CA GLY A 187 -11.05 -7.05 -1.37
C GLY A 187 -10.35 -6.80 -2.70
N GLY A 188 -11.06 -6.17 -3.66
CA GLY A 188 -10.53 -5.71 -4.95
C GLY A 188 -10.37 -6.78 -6.05
N SER A 189 -9.73 -6.38 -7.15
CA SER A 189 -9.35 -7.25 -8.29
C SER A 189 -8.13 -8.12 -7.94
N ASP A 190 -7.95 -9.28 -8.60
CA ASP A 190 -6.83 -10.20 -8.36
C ASP A 190 -5.45 -9.61 -8.76
N PHE A 191 -4.94 -8.69 -7.95
CA PHE A 191 -3.64 -8.05 -8.18
C PHE A 191 -2.50 -8.81 -7.51
N SER A 192 -2.77 -9.47 -6.38
CA SER A 192 -1.78 -10.30 -5.68
C SER A 192 -1.20 -11.39 -6.58
N SER A 193 -2.03 -12.10 -7.36
CA SER A 193 -1.54 -13.12 -8.28
C SER A 193 -0.67 -12.54 -9.39
N LYS A 194 -1.01 -11.36 -9.90
CA LYS A 194 -0.23 -10.67 -10.93
C LYS A 194 1.11 -10.17 -10.40
N LEU A 195 1.11 -9.57 -9.20
CA LEU A 195 2.32 -9.12 -8.52
C LEU A 195 3.28 -10.26 -8.22
N ILE A 196 2.77 -11.39 -7.70
CA ILE A 196 3.59 -12.58 -7.44
C ILE A 196 4.34 -13.00 -8.71
N LYS A 197 3.64 -13.04 -9.85
CA LYS A 197 4.23 -13.43 -11.14
C LYS A 197 5.30 -12.44 -11.60
N ILE A 198 5.01 -11.15 -11.55
CA ILE A 198 5.89 -10.11 -12.11
C ILE A 198 7.13 -9.91 -11.26
N LEU A 199 6.95 -9.84 -9.95
CA LEU A 199 8.02 -9.64 -8.98
C LEU A 199 8.75 -10.95 -8.63
N ASN A 200 8.33 -12.09 -9.20
CA ASN A 200 8.88 -13.41 -8.91
C ASN A 200 8.92 -13.70 -7.40
N ILE A 201 7.88 -13.26 -6.69
CA ILE A 201 7.70 -13.55 -5.27
C ILE A 201 7.38 -15.03 -5.16
N LYS A 202 8.14 -15.78 -4.37
CA LYS A 202 7.96 -17.24 -4.22
C LYS A 202 6.75 -17.58 -3.34
N CYS A 203 5.56 -17.12 -3.69
CA CYS A 203 4.34 -17.29 -2.91
C CYS A 203 3.19 -17.84 -3.76
N ASN A 204 2.17 -18.39 -3.11
CA ASN A 204 0.90 -18.70 -3.74
C ASN A 204 -0.10 -17.59 -3.45
N SER A 205 -0.97 -17.25 -4.39
CA SER A 205 -2.09 -16.33 -4.13
C SER A 205 -3.39 -17.12 -4.05
N VAL A 206 -4.23 -16.78 -3.07
CA VAL A 206 -5.62 -17.20 -3.00
C VAL A 206 -6.48 -15.98 -3.30
N SER A 207 -6.90 -15.88 -4.56
CA SER A 207 -7.83 -14.86 -5.04
C SER A 207 -9.09 -15.53 -5.57
N LYS A 208 -10.26 -15.11 -5.09
CA LYS A 208 -11.51 -15.47 -5.76
C LYS A 208 -11.66 -14.55 -6.98
N ARG A 209 -11.60 -15.10 -8.20
CA ARG A 209 -12.16 -14.38 -9.34
C ARG A 209 -13.64 -14.19 -9.05
N ILE A 210 -14.07 -12.94 -8.91
CA ILE A 210 -15.46 -12.64 -9.16
C ILE A 210 -15.60 -12.82 -10.67
N GLU A 211 -15.96 -14.03 -11.10
CA GLU A 211 -16.62 -14.16 -12.40
C GLU A 211 -17.79 -13.18 -12.33
N SER A 212 -17.80 -12.22 -13.25
CA SER A 212 -18.93 -11.32 -13.36
C SER A 212 -20.17 -12.20 -13.38
N LEU A 213 -21.03 -12.01 -12.39
CA LEU A 213 -22.39 -12.53 -12.47
C LEU A 213 -23.00 -11.81 -13.67
N ASN A 214 -22.81 -12.39 -14.86
CA ASN A 214 -23.60 -12.10 -16.04
C ASN A 214 -25.00 -12.64 -15.74
N HIS A 215 -25.70 -11.97 -14.82
CA HIS A 215 -27.11 -12.18 -14.60
C HIS A 215 -27.83 -11.04 -15.30
N VAL A 216 -28.28 -11.40 -16.51
CA VAL A 216 -29.53 -11.02 -17.21
C VAL A 216 -29.87 -9.53 -17.24
#